data_AF-A0A5J5P8L1-F1
#
_entry.id   AF-A0A5J5P8L1-F1
#
_cell.length_a   1.000
_cell.length_b   1.000
_cell.length_c   1.000
_cell.angle_alpha   90.00
_cell.angle_beta   90.00
_cell.angle_gamma   90.00
#
_symmetry.space_group_name_H-M   'P 1'
#
loop_
_entity.id
_entity.type
_entity.pdbx_description
1 polymer ?
#
loop_
_entity_poly.entity_id
_entity_poly.type
_entity_poly.pdbx_seq_one_letter_code
_entity_poly.pdbx_strand_id
1 'polypeptide(L)' 'MNKVYLHPKEQNNTDYKLETFSTVYRKLAGKDVVFELPGTVT' A
#
# COMPACT_ATOMS: atom_id res chain seq x y z
N MET A 1 -9.17 5.12 -8.03
CA MET A 1 -7.90 4.53 -7.57
C MET A 1 -7.63 5.08 -6.18
N ASN A 2 -7.73 4.26 -5.15
CA ASN A 2 -7.65 4.74 -3.77
C ASN A 2 -6.21 4.66 -3.28
N LYS A 3 -5.66 5.80 -2.87
CA LYS A 3 -4.30 5.90 -2.33
C LYS A 3 -4.36 5.79 -0.82
N VAL A 4 -3.60 4.85 -0.26
CA VAL A 4 -3.49 4.62 1.18
C VAL A 4 -2.08 5.01 1.60
N TYR A 5 -1.98 6.03 2.45
CA TYR A 5 -0.70 6.51 2.94
C TYR A 5 -0.31 5.76 4.21
N LEU A 6 0.85 5.09 4.17
CA LEU A 6 1.41 4.40 5.33
C LEU A 6 2.25 5.35 6.18
N HIS A 7 2.33 5.07 7.47
CA HIS A 7 3.23 5.84 8.34
C HIS A 7 4.69 5.47 8.01
N PRO A 8 5.61 6.44 7.86
CA PRO A 8 6.99 6.19 7.44
C PRO A 8 7.80 5.30 8.40
N LYS A 9 7.33 5.14 9.64
CA LYS A 9 7.92 4.22 10.64
C LYS A 9 7.67 2.74 10.31
N GLU A 10 6.63 2.44 9.55
CA GLU A 10 6.21 1.07 9.22
C GLU A 10 6.84 0.58 7.90
N GLN A 11 7.50 1.47 7.14
CA GLN A 11 8.06 1.22 5.81
C GLN A 11 8.85 -0.10 5.75
N ASN A 12 9.81 -0.30 6.66
CA ASN A 12 10.69 -1.47 6.65
C ASN A 12 9.93 -2.80 6.88
N ASN A 13 8.78 -2.75 7.57
CA ASN A 13 7.96 -3.92 7.87
C ASN A 13 6.90 -4.21 6.81
N THR A 14 6.52 -3.19 6.03
CA THR A 14 5.39 -3.29 5.10
C THR A 14 5.80 -3.37 3.64
N ASP A 15 7.02 -2.97 3.26
CA ASP A 15 7.49 -2.88 1.87
C ASP A 15 7.21 -4.17 1.06
N TYR A 16 7.65 -5.32 1.58
CA TYR A 16 7.43 -6.64 0.96
C TYR A 16 5.97 -7.13 0.99
N LYS A 17 5.11 -6.50 1.79
CA LYS A 17 3.69 -6.87 1.96
C LYS A 17 2.75 -6.03 1.10
N LEU A 18 3.17 -4.87 0.60
CA LEU A 18 2.29 -3.93 -0.10
C LEU A 18 1.68 -4.55 -1.36
N GLU A 19 2.48 -5.30 -2.12
CA GLU A 19 2.01 -6.01 -3.33
C GLU A 19 0.94 -7.06 -3.01
N THR A 20 1.14 -7.79 -1.90
CA THR A 20 0.18 -8.78 -1.42
C THR A 20 -1.11 -8.10 -0.96
N PHE A 21 -1.02 -7.00 -0.21
CA PHE A 21 -2.19 -6.26 0.26
C PHE A 21 -3.02 -5.72 -0.90
N SER A 22 -2.39 -5.10 -1.91
CA SER A 22 -3.11 -4.62 -3.10
C SER A 22 -3.85 -5.74 -3.82
N THR A 23 -3.19 -6.90 -3.99
CA THR A 23 -3.78 -8.08 -4.63
C THR A 23 -4.99 -8.63 -3.85
N VAL A 24 -4.88 -8.71 -2.52
CA VAL A 24 -5.96 -9.19 -1.65
C VAL A 24 -7.14 -8.22 -1.64
N TYR A 25 -6.89 -6.91 -1.57
CA TYR A 25 -7.94 -5.89 -1.62
C TYR A 25 -8.70 -5.90 -2.95
N ARG A 26 -7.98 -6.07 -4.06
CA ARG A 26 -8.60 -6.23 -5.38
C ARG A 26 -9.47 -7.49 -5.43
N LYS A 27 -8.98 -8.60 -4.88
CA LYS A 27 -9.68 -9.90 -4.89
C LYS A 27 -10.91 -9.94 -3.98
N LEU A 28 -10.84 -9.36 -2.79
CA LEU A 28 -11.90 -9.41 -1.79
C LEU A 28 -12.92 -8.27 -1.92
N ALA A 29 -12.43 -7.04 -2.13
CA ALA A 29 -13.28 -5.84 -2.16
C ALA A 29 -13.59 -5.35 -3.58
N GLY A 30 -12.94 -5.91 -4.61
CA GLY A 30 -13.04 -5.39 -5.98
C GLY A 30 -12.48 -3.98 -6.14
N LYS A 31 -11.69 -3.51 -5.16
CA LYS A 31 -11.17 -2.14 -5.12
C LYS A 31 -9.68 -2.14 -5.39
N ASP A 32 -9.28 -1.28 -6.32
CA ASP A 32 -7.89 -1.04 -6.66
C ASP A 32 -7.29 -0.01 -5.68
N VAL A 33 -6.38 -0.49 -4.83
CA VAL A 33 -5.71 0.31 -3.79
C VAL A 33 -4.21 0.29 -4.01
N VAL A 34 -3.61 1.47 -3.90
CA VAL A 34 -2.16 1.67 -3.99
C VAL A 34 -1.68 2.20 -2.65
N PHE A 35 -0.67 1.54 -2.11
CA PHE A 35 -0.04 1.92 -0.86
C PHE A 35 1.18 2.79 -1.17
N GLU A 36 1.19 4.02 -0.67
CA GLU A 36 2.27 4.97 -0.87
C GLU A 36 2.80 5.44 0.49
N LEU A 37 4.09 5.75 0.55
CA LEU A 37 4.71 6.32 1.74
C LEU A 37 4.80 7.84 1.56
N PRO A 38 4.27 8.65 2.49
CA PRO A 38 4.38 10.10 2.44
C PRO A 38 5.84 10.47 2.78
N GLY A 39 6.69 10.49 1.76
CA GLY A 39 8.12 10.78 1.94
C GLY A 39 9.02 10.27 0.81
N THR A 40 8.57 9.31 0.00
CA THR A 40 9.25 8.95 -1.25
C THR A 40 8.82 9.93 -2.35
N VAL A 41 9.17 11.21 -2.18
CA VAL A 41 9.19 12.17 -3.29
C VAL A 41 10.55 12.02 -3.96
N THR A 42 10.58 11.31 -5.08
CA THR A 42 11.63 11.37 -6.10
C THR A 42 10.96 11.56 -7.44
#